data_AF-A0A0G1RBH6-F1
#
_entry.id   AF-A0A0G1RBH6-F1
#
_cell.length_a   1.000
_cell.length_b   1.000
_cell.length_c   1.000
_cell.angle_alpha   90.00
_cell.angle_beta   90.00
_cell.angle_gamma   90.00
#
_symmetry.space_group_name_H-M   'P 1'
#
loop_
_entity.id
_entity.type
_entity.pdbx_description
1 polymer ?
#
loop_
_entity_poly.entity_id
_entity_poly.type
_entity_poly.pdbx_seq_one_letter_code
_entity_poly.pdbx_strand_id
1 'polypeptide(L)' 'MNFGFDLAGTGAQTAILMLVKLLFIIGGALYFAFAFVVIRQISVMKRTLITPLELEISFLGWLHLSLTTGLFLYFVFGL' A
#
# COMPACT_ATOMS: atom_id res chain seq x y z
N MET A 1 8.29 -20.62 -38.64
CA MET A 1 7.42 -19.45 -38.42
C MET A 1 6.10 -19.93 -37.83
N ASN A 2 5.90 -19.76 -36.52
CA ASN A 2 4.65 -20.01 -35.81
C ASN A 2 4.04 -18.67 -35.36
N PHE A 3 3.73 -17.81 -36.33
CA PHE A 3 3.37 -16.41 -36.06
C PHE A 3 1.94 -16.21 -35.51
N GLY A 4 1.11 -17.26 -35.42
CA GLY A 4 -0.32 -17.16 -35.09
C GLY A 4 -0.74 -17.69 -33.71
N PHE A 5 0.05 -18.54 -33.05
CA PHE A 5 -0.30 -19.15 -31.76
C PHE A 5 0.24 -18.37 -30.54
N ASP A 6 1.36 -17.66 -30.70
CA ASP A 6 1.98 -16.86 -29.62
C ASP A 6 1.23 -15.55 -29.30
N LEU A 7 0.36 -15.08 -30.20
CA LEU A 7 -0.36 -13.80 -30.02
C LEU A 7 -1.48 -13.90 -28.97
N ALA A 8 -2.13 -15.07 -28.84
CA ALA A 8 -3.18 -15.29 -27.84
C ALA A 8 -2.60 -15.49 -26.42
N GLY A 9 -1.45 -16.17 -26.32
CA GLY A 9 -0.76 -16.40 -25.04
C GLY A 9 -0.18 -15.13 -24.43
N THR A 10 0.40 -14.25 -25.25
CA THR A 10 0.97 -12.97 -24.81
C THR A 10 -0.10 -11.96 -24.39
N GLY A 11 -1.24 -11.90 -25.09
CA GLY A 11 -2.35 -11.01 -24.74
C GLY A 11 -2.98 -11.34 -23.38
N ALA A 12 -3.28 -12.62 -23.12
CA ALA A 12 -3.85 -13.06 -21.84
C ALA A 12 -2.89 -12.83 -20.67
N GLN A 13 -1.60 -13.13 -20.84
CA GLN A 13 -0.58 -12.89 -19.81
C GLN A 13 -0.46 -11.39 -19.47
N THR A 14 -0.45 -10.53 -20.49
CA THR A 14 -0.37 -9.08 -20.30
C THR A 14 -1.61 -8.52 -19.59
N ALA A 15 -2.81 -9.03 -19.94
CA ALA A 15 -4.05 -8.64 -19.28
C ALA A 15 -4.07 -9.03 -17.79
N ILE A 16 -3.60 -10.23 -17.46
CA ILE A 16 -3.49 -10.69 -16.06
C ILE A 16 -2.51 -9.81 -15.28
N LEU A 17 -1.34 -9.49 -15.84
CA LEU A 17 -0.35 -8.62 -15.19
C LEU A 17 -0.90 -7.21 -14.94
N MET A 18 -1.64 -6.64 -15.90
CA MET A 18 -2.31 -5.34 -15.71
C MET A 18 -3.37 -5.40 -14.60
N LEU A 19 -4.18 -6.45 -14.56
CA LEU A 19 -5.20 -6.63 -13.53
C LEU A 19 -4.58 -6.76 -12.14
N VAL A 20 -3.50 -7.55 -12.01
CA VAL A 20 -2.75 -7.68 -10.75
C VAL A 20 -2.18 -6.34 -10.30
N LYS A 21 -1.54 -5.59 -11.22
CA LYS A 21 -1.02 -4.25 -10.92
C LYS A 21 -2.13 -3.31 -10.42
N LEU A 22 -3.29 -3.33 -11.07
CA LEU A 22 -4.43 -2.52 -10.66
C LEU A 22 -4.98 -2.90 -9.27
N LEU A 23 -5.03 -4.20 -8.96
CA LEU A 23 -5.42 -4.68 -7.62
C LEU A 23 -4.43 -4.18 -6.54
N PHE A 24 -3.12 -4.21 -6.80
CA PHE A 24 -2.12 -3.71 -5.87
C PHE A 24 -2.21 -2.19 -5.67
N ILE A 25 -2.48 -1.42 -6.73
CA ILE A 25 -2.66 0.03 -6.63
C ILE A 25 -3.91 0.36 -5.80
N ILE A 26 -5.04 -0.29 -6.07
CA ILE A 26 -6.28 -0.05 -5.33
C ILE A 26 -6.14 -0.50 -3.87
N GLY A 27 -5.65 -1.72 -3.64
CA GLY A 27 -5.40 -2.23 -2.30
C GLY A 27 -4.40 -1.38 -1.52
N GLY A 28 -3.33 -0.94 -2.18
CA GLY A 28 -2.34 -0.03 -1.63
C GLY A 28 -2.92 1.34 -1.28
N ALA A 29 -3.81 1.90 -2.12
CA ALA A 29 -4.48 3.17 -1.83
C ALA A 29 -5.40 3.07 -0.60
N LEU A 30 -6.17 1.98 -0.49
CA LEU A 30 -7.02 1.71 0.68
C LEU A 30 -6.18 1.54 1.95
N TYR A 31 -5.07 0.80 1.86
CA TYR A 31 -4.15 0.60 2.98
C TYR A 31 -3.45 1.90 3.40
N PHE A 32 -3.07 2.74 2.43
CA PHE A 32 -2.50 4.06 2.68
C PHE A 32 -3.50 4.98 3.39
N ALA A 33 -4.76 5.00 2.95
CA ALA A 33 -5.84 5.72 3.64
C ALA A 33 -6.01 5.21 5.09
N PHE A 34 -5.95 3.89 5.29
CA PHE A 34 -5.99 3.28 6.62
C PHE A 34 -4.81 3.74 7.51
N ALA A 35 -3.60 3.86 6.97
CA ALA A 35 -2.44 4.34 7.74
C ALA A 35 -2.65 5.76 8.31
N PHE A 36 -3.33 6.65 7.59
CA PHE A 36 -3.72 7.97 8.14
C PHE A 36 -4.73 7.85 9.29
N VAL A 37 -5.69 6.94 9.17
CA VAL A 37 -6.66 6.67 10.25
C VAL A 37 -5.92 6.21 11.50
N VAL A 38 -4.91 5.34 11.37
CA VAL A 38 -4.08 4.87 12.50
C VAL A 38 -3.38 6.04 13.21
N ILE A 39 -2.73 6.96 12.47
CA ILE A 39 -2.10 8.15 13.08
C ILE A 39 -3.10 8.99 13.86
N ARG A 40 -4.28 9.21 13.28
CA ARG A 40 -5.35 9.95 13.97
C ARG A 40 -5.77 9.24 15.25
N GLN A 41 -5.91 7.91 15.22
CA GLN A 41 -6.28 7.13 16.41
C GLN A 41 -5.21 7.21 17.48
N ILE A 42 -3.93 7.12 17.13
CA ILE A 42 -2.83 7.32 18.08
C ILE A 42 -2.95 8.70 18.74
N SER A 43 -3.16 9.76 17.97
CA SER A 43 -3.32 11.12 18.51
C SER A 43 -4.51 11.26 19.48
N VAL A 44 -5.63 10.59 19.19
CA VAL A 44 -6.80 10.57 20.08
C VAL A 44 -6.52 9.75 21.34
N MET A 45 -5.92 8.57 21.22
CA MET A 45 -5.58 7.69 22.37
C MET A 45 -4.63 8.36 23.35
N LYS A 46 -3.66 9.13 22.85
CA LYS A 46 -2.72 9.90 23.68
C LYS A 46 -3.39 10.90 24.61
N ARG A 47 -4.61 11.35 24.31
CA ARG A 47 -5.36 12.29 25.16
C ARG A 47 -6.10 11.60 26.31
N THR A 48 -6.31 10.29 26.23
CA THR A 48 -7.14 9.53 27.18
C THR A 48 -6.34 8.53 28.01
N LEU A 49 -5.21 8.03 27.48
CA LEU A 49 -4.35 7.06 28.15
C LEU A 49 -2.97 7.66 28.40
N ILE A 50 -2.65 7.89 29.67
CA ILE A 50 -1.30 8.26 30.11
C ILE A 50 -0.51 6.96 30.23
N THR A 51 0.43 6.74 29.33
CA THR A 51 1.31 5.57 29.35
C THR A 51 2.75 5.99 29.09
N PRO A 52 3.75 5.29 29.66
CA PRO A 52 5.14 5.59 29.38
C PRO A 52 5.54 5.34 27.91
N LEU A 53 4.72 4.60 27.14
CA LEU A 53 4.99 4.21 25.75
C LEU A 53 4.46 5.20 24.71
N GLU A 54 4.02 6.38 25.13
CA GLU A 54 3.37 7.37 24.28
C GLU A 54 4.27 7.81 23.10
N LEU A 55 5.57 7.98 23.37
CA LEU A 55 6.54 8.46 22.41
C LEU A 55 6.86 7.38 21.37
N GLU A 56 7.04 6.14 21.82
CA GLU A 56 7.35 4.97 21.01
C GLU A 56 6.21 4.64 20.06
N ILE A 57 4.96 4.65 20.57
CA ILE A 57 3.76 4.40 19.74
C ILE A 57 3.60 5.51 18.69
N SER A 58 3.87 6.77 19.06
CA SER A 58 3.83 7.89 18.11
C SER A 58 4.87 7.72 17.00
N PHE A 59 6.11 7.39 17.38
CA PHE A 59 7.20 7.17 16.44
C PHE A 59 6.90 6.00 15.49
N LEU A 60 6.45 4.85 16.02
CA LEU A 60 6.05 3.70 15.23
C LEU A 60 4.92 4.02 14.26
N GLY A 61 3.94 4.83 14.68
CA GLY A 61 2.89 5.32 13.81
C GLY A 61 3.44 6.10 12.62
N TRP A 62 4.31 7.09 12.85
CA TRP A 62 4.89 7.91 11.79
C TRP A 62 5.83 7.10 10.88
N LEU A 63 6.60 6.17 11.44
CA LEU A 63 7.41 5.23 10.68
C LEU A 63 6.53 4.35 9.78
N HIS A 64 5.44 3.81 10.32
CA HIS A 64 4.47 3.01 9.58
C HIS A 64 3.84 3.79 8.42
N LEU A 65 3.44 5.05 8.64
CA LEU A 65 2.91 5.92 7.58
C LEU A 65 3.97 6.19 6.50
N SER A 66 5.22 6.44 6.90
CA SER A 66 6.32 6.71 5.97
C SER A 66 6.61 5.50 5.07
N LEU A 67 6.70 4.30 5.66
CA LEU A 67 6.89 3.04 4.93
C LEU A 67 5.70 2.75 4.00
N THR A 68 4.48 2.98 4.47
CA THR A 68 3.27 2.77 3.67
C THR A 68 3.20 3.74 2.49
N THR A 69 3.57 5.00 2.69
CA THR A 69 3.73 5.98 1.60
C THR A 69 4.72 5.47 0.56
N GLY A 70 5.90 5.01 1.00
CA GLY A 70 6.92 4.47 0.12
C GLY A 70 6.44 3.26 -0.69
N LEU A 71 5.76 2.32 -0.03
CA LEU A 71 5.19 1.14 -0.69
C LEU A 71 4.11 1.51 -1.72
N PHE A 72 3.24 2.47 -1.39
CA PHE A 72 2.23 2.94 -2.32
C PHE A 72 2.85 3.61 -3.55
N LEU A 73 3.86 4.47 -3.35
CA LEU A 73 4.60 5.08 -4.46
C LEU A 73 5.28 4.00 -5.34
N TYR A 74 5.82 2.94 -4.73
CA TYR A 74 6.37 1.81 -5.48
C TYR A 74 5.31 1.10 -6.34
N PHE A 75 4.10 0.86 -5.83
CA PHE A 75 3.02 0.27 -6.64
C PHE A 75 2.56 1.17 -7.80
N VAL A 76 2.64 2.49 -7.64
CA VAL A 76 2.21 3.44 -8.68
C VAL A 76 3.28 3.60 -9.77
N PHE A 77 4.57 3.69 -9.38
CA PHE A 77 5.66 4.06 -10.30
C PHE A 77 6.61 2.92 -10.68
N GLY A 78 6.74 1.91 -9.82
CA GLY A 78 7.75 0.85 -9.96
C GLY A 78 7.21 -0.52 -10.37
N LEU A 79 5.98 -0.86 -9.94
CA LEU A 79 5.23 -2.05 -10.38
C LEU A 79 4.65 -1.82 -11.78
#